data_AF-A0A2V9L0K8-F1
#
_entry.id   AF-A0A2V9L0K8-F1
#
_cell.length_a   1.000
_cell.length_b   1.000
_cell.length_c   1.000
_cell.angle_alpha   90.00
_cell.angle_beta   90.00
_cell.angle_gamma   90.00
#
_symmetry.space_group_name_H-M   'P 1'
#
loop_
_entity.id
_entity.type
_entity.pdbx_description
1 polymer ?
#
loop_
_entity_poly.entity_id
_entity_poly.type
_entity_poly.pdbx_seq_one_letter_code
_entity_poly.pdbx_strand_id
1 'polypeptide(L)'
;MRRIARAEKDAAASLIREENMKIAPLEKNQIGESAKPVYEALEKKLGRVLNFFKVIAYKPNVLGPFVEFYNQVWTPGALSPKIKELAYLRTSFMNGCEY
;
A
#
# COMPACT_ATOMS: atom_id res chain seq x y z
N MET A 1 -21.64 23.17 6.08
CA MET A 1 -22.10 21.84 6.52
C MET A 1 -21.84 20.69 5.54
N ARG A 2 -22.15 20.81 4.23
CA ARG A 2 -21.95 19.70 3.25
C ARG A 2 -20.51 19.17 3.09
N ARG A 3 -19.47 20.00 3.28
CA ARG A 3 -18.06 19.57 3.19
C ARG A 3 -17.60 18.73 4.38
N ILE A 4 -18.16 18.98 5.57
CA ILE A 4 -17.79 18.29 6.82
C ILE A 4 -18.39 16.87 6.80
N ALA A 5 -19.65 16.74 6.39
CA ALA A 5 -20.33 15.46 6.24
C ALA A 5 -19.72 14.53 5.17
N ARG A 6 -19.06 15.08 4.13
CA ARG A 6 -18.36 14.27 3.12
C ARG A 6 -17.03 13.73 3.66
N ALA A 7 -16.27 14.57 4.38
CA ALA A 7 -15.03 14.17 5.02
C ALA A 7 -15.24 13.10 6.12
N GLU A 8 -16.33 13.20 6.89
CA GLU A 8 -16.68 12.18 7.91
C GLU A 8 -17.10 10.84 7.27
N LYS A 9 -17.80 10.88 6.13
CA LYS A 9 -18.20 9.68 5.38
C LYS A 9 -17.01 9.01 4.70
N ASP A 10 -16.07 9.80 4.18
CA ASP A 10 -14.82 9.32 3.58
C ASP A 10 -13.87 8.74 4.65
N ALA A 11 -13.81 9.35 5.85
CA ALA A 11 -13.09 8.81 7.00
C ALA A 11 -13.73 7.53 7.54
N ALA A 12 -15.06 7.45 7.63
CA ALA A 12 -15.77 6.23 8.01
C ALA A 12 -15.55 5.10 6.99
N ALA A 13 -15.57 5.40 5.67
CA ALA A 13 -15.26 4.42 4.63
C ALA A 13 -13.80 3.93 4.67
N SER A 14 -12.87 4.80 5.06
CA SER A 14 -11.45 4.46 5.32
C SER A 14 -11.30 3.51 6.51
N LEU A 15 -12.09 3.70 7.57
CA LEU A 15 -12.04 2.87 8.78
C LEU A 15 -12.71 1.50 8.55
N ILE A 16 -13.79 1.46 7.76
CA ILE A 16 -14.51 0.21 7.40
C ILE A 16 -13.64 -0.76 6.57
N ARG A 17 -12.62 -0.27 5.85
CA ARG A 17 -11.73 -1.12 5.03
C ARG A 17 -10.61 -1.81 5.81
N GLU A 18 -10.11 -1.21 6.89
CA GLU A 18 -9.05 -1.83 7.71
C GLU A 18 -9.60 -2.97 8.59
N GLU A 19 -10.86 -2.88 9.03
CA GLU A 19 -11.53 -3.90 9.86
C GLU A 19 -11.78 -5.25 9.15
N ASN A 20 -11.64 -5.34 7.82
CA ASN A 20 -11.93 -6.56 7.04
C ASN A 20 -10.70 -7.30 6.51
N MET A 21 -9.47 -6.88 6.87
CA MET A 21 -8.26 -7.61 6.50
C MET A 21 -8.12 -8.90 7.33
N LYS A 22 -8.26 -10.06 6.66
CA LYS A 22 -8.13 -11.39 7.31
C LYS A 22 -6.74 -11.67 7.89
N ILE A 23 -5.70 -11.03 7.34
CA ILE A 23 -4.33 -11.14 7.81
C ILE A 23 -3.96 -9.79 8.41
N ALA A 24 -3.61 -9.77 9.69
CA ALA A 24 -3.24 -8.55 10.39
C ALA A 24 -1.96 -7.95 9.78
N PRO A 25 -1.93 -6.65 9.46
CA PRO A 25 -0.69 -5.97 9.06
C PRO A 25 0.34 -6.03 10.18
N LEU A 26 1.59 -6.39 9.88
CA LEU A 26 2.68 -6.33 10.85
C LEU A 26 3.20 -4.91 11.03
N GLU A 27 3.23 -4.45 12.27
CA GLU A 27 3.90 -3.21 12.68
C GLU A 27 5.42 -3.41 12.83
N LYS A 28 6.16 -2.30 12.85
CA LYS A 28 7.64 -2.29 12.85
C LYS A 28 8.27 -3.06 14.03
N ASN A 29 7.56 -3.17 15.15
CA ASN A 29 8.01 -3.93 16.34
C ASN A 29 7.70 -5.44 16.25
N GLN A 30 6.91 -5.88 15.26
CA GLN A 30 6.51 -7.28 15.08
C GLN A 30 7.33 -7.99 13.98
N ILE A 31 8.14 -7.25 13.22
CA ILE A 31 8.95 -7.79 12.12
C ILE A 31 10.36 -8.17 12.57
N GLY A 32 10.94 -9.18 11.90
CA GLY A 32 12.35 -9.54 12.07
C GLY A 32 13.30 -8.44 11.58
N GLU A 33 14.54 -8.46 12.07
CA GLU A 33 15.54 -7.42 11.79
C GLU A 33 15.80 -7.21 10.30
N SER A 34 15.74 -8.27 9.50
CA SER A 34 15.95 -8.21 8.05
C SER A 34 14.94 -7.35 7.30
N ALA A 35 13.74 -7.14 7.84
CA ALA A 35 12.69 -6.33 7.19
C ALA A 35 12.67 -4.87 7.65
N LYS A 36 13.33 -4.53 8.77
CA LYS A 36 13.34 -3.16 9.33
C LYS A 36 13.87 -2.10 8.34
N PRO A 37 14.98 -2.34 7.59
CA PRO A 37 15.47 -1.35 6.63
C PRO A 37 14.45 -1.05 5.52
N VAL A 38 13.67 -2.05 5.12
CA VAL A 38 12.63 -1.88 4.09
C VAL A 38 11.48 -1.01 4.61
N TYR A 39 11.04 -1.24 5.86
CA TYR A 39 10.03 -0.41 6.50
C TYR A 39 10.48 1.05 6.60
N GLU A 40 11.72 1.29 7.04
CA GLU A 40 12.29 2.64 7.16
C GLU A 40 12.37 3.36 5.81
N ALA A 41 12.77 2.65 4.75
CA ALA A 41 12.78 3.20 3.41
C ALA A 41 11.37 3.58 2.92
N LEU A 42 10.38 2.72 3.19
CA LEU A 42 8.97 2.98 2.85
C LEU A 42 8.40 4.16 3.64
N GLU A 43 8.66 4.23 4.95
CA GLU A 43 8.26 5.37 5.81
C GLU A 43 8.87 6.68 5.31
N LYS A 44 10.17 6.68 4.99
CA LYS A 44 10.86 7.86 4.47
C LYS A 44 10.27 8.33 3.13
N LYS A 45 9.87 7.40 2.26
CA LYS A 45 9.37 7.70 0.92
C LYS A 45 7.88 8.07 0.88
N LEU A 46 7.06 7.39 1.68
CA LEU A 46 5.59 7.46 1.61
C LEU A 46 4.95 8.08 2.87
N GLY A 47 5.74 8.38 3.91
CA GLY A 47 5.26 8.83 5.22
C GLY A 47 4.64 7.73 6.08
N ARG A 48 4.43 6.53 5.52
CA ARG A 48 3.89 5.35 6.21
C ARG A 48 4.23 4.07 5.44
N VAL A 49 4.13 2.93 6.12
CA VAL A 49 4.13 1.61 5.45
C VAL A 49 2.69 1.25 5.09
N LEU A 50 2.42 0.97 3.81
CA LEU A 50 1.08 0.56 3.36
C LEU A 50 0.75 -0.86 3.84
N ASN A 51 -0.53 -1.12 4.14
CA ASN A 51 -0.96 -2.38 4.77
C ASN A 51 -0.58 -3.61 3.93
N PHE A 52 -0.58 -3.52 2.60
CA PHE A 52 -0.17 -4.67 1.78
C PHE A 52 1.33 -5.01 1.92
N PHE A 53 2.23 -4.01 2.07
CA PHE A 53 3.63 -4.27 2.39
C PHE A 53 3.77 -4.90 3.77
N LYS A 54 2.96 -4.42 4.73
CA LYS A 54 2.92 -4.99 6.09
C LYS A 54 2.48 -6.45 6.11
N VAL A 55 1.58 -6.86 5.21
CA VAL A 55 1.18 -8.27 5.06
C VAL A 55 2.27 -9.09 4.36
N ILE A 56 2.97 -8.55 3.36
CA ILE A 56 4.10 -9.26 2.73
C ILE A 56 5.24 -9.47 3.74
N ALA A 57 5.36 -8.63 4.77
CA ALA A 57 6.40 -8.71 5.79
C ALA A 57 6.43 -10.01 6.61
N TYR A 58 5.35 -10.82 6.61
CA TYR A 58 5.39 -12.20 7.11
C TYR A 58 6.42 -13.07 6.36
N LYS A 59 6.82 -12.67 5.15
CA LYS A 59 7.85 -13.30 4.31
C LYS A 59 8.94 -12.27 4.00
N PRO A 60 9.87 -12.00 4.93
CA PRO A 60 10.86 -10.92 4.78
C PRO A 60 11.79 -11.11 3.58
N ASN A 61 12.06 -12.36 3.20
CA ASN A 61 12.84 -12.70 2.00
C ASN A 61 12.13 -12.31 0.68
N VAL A 62 10.82 -12.07 0.70
CA VAL A 62 10.01 -11.63 -0.45
C VAL A 62 9.82 -10.11 -0.45
N LEU A 63 9.72 -9.49 0.72
CA LEU A 63 9.41 -8.07 0.87
C LEU A 63 10.39 -7.16 0.13
N GLY A 64 11.70 -7.37 0.33
CA GLY A 64 12.74 -6.56 -0.33
C GLY A 64 12.66 -6.63 -1.86
N PRO A 65 12.75 -7.83 -2.47
CA PRO A 65 12.61 -8.00 -3.91
C PRO A 65 11.30 -7.43 -4.47
N PHE A 66 10.18 -7.58 -3.74
CA PHE A 66 8.91 -7.02 -4.16
C PHE A 66 8.92 -5.49 -4.21
N VAL A 67 9.46 -4.83 -3.18
CA VAL A 67 9.57 -3.36 -3.13
C VAL A 67 10.46 -2.84 -4.26
N GLU A 68 11.56 -3.54 -4.56
CA GLU A 68 12.44 -3.19 -5.68
C GLU A 68 11.69 -3.27 -7.01
N PHE A 69 11.04 -4.41 -7.29
CA PHE A 69 10.21 -4.58 -8.48
C PHE A 69 9.14 -3.49 -8.60
N TYR A 70 8.41 -3.24 -7.51
CA TYR A 70 7.36 -2.22 -7.49
C TYR A 70 7.91 -0.84 -7.79
N ASN A 71 9.06 -0.47 -7.23
CA ASN A 71 9.73 0.80 -7.53
C ASN A 71 10.10 0.91 -9.01
N GLN A 72 10.63 -0.17 -9.61
CA GLN A 72 11.01 -0.20 -11.02
C GLN A 72 9.82 0.05 -11.94
N VAL A 73 8.65 -0.51 -11.63
CA VAL A 73 7.41 -0.28 -12.40
C VAL A 73 7.06 1.22 -12.49
N TRP A 74 7.34 1.98 -11.44
CA TRP A 74 7.00 3.41 -11.36
C TRP A 74 8.09 4.37 -11.87
N THR A 75 9.26 3.86 -12.27
CA THR A 75 10.33 4.69 -12.87
C THR A 75 9.86 5.37 -14.17
N PRO A 76 10.47 6.51 -14.56
CA PRO A 76 10.19 7.14 -15.86
C PRO A 76 10.40 6.15 -17.02
N GLY A 77 9.53 6.21 -18.02
CA GLY A 77 9.59 5.34 -19.20
C GLY A 77 8.59 5.76 -20.27
N ALA A 78 8.25 4.85 -21.17
CA ALA A 78 7.34 5.13 -22.30
C ALA A 78 5.93 5.58 -21.86
N LEU A 79 5.47 5.16 -20.68
CA LEU A 79 4.18 5.56 -20.12
C LEU A 79 4.38 6.60 -19.02
N SER A 80 3.60 7.67 -19.08
CA SER A 80 3.56 8.66 -18.00
C SER A 80 2.99 8.06 -16.71
N PRO A 81 3.31 8.61 -15.53
CA PRO A 81 2.77 8.12 -14.25
C PRO A 81 1.23 8.06 -14.23
N LYS A 82 0.56 9.01 -14.87
CA LYS A 82 -0.91 9.06 -14.94
C LYS A 82 -1.50 7.87 -15.70
N ILE A 83 -0.85 7.42 -16.77
CA ILE A 83 -1.32 6.25 -17.54
C ILE A 83 -1.07 4.96 -16.76
N LYS A 84 0.07 4.86 -16.06
CA LYS A 84 0.35 3.72 -15.17
C LYS A 84 -0.70 3.60 -14.06
N GLU A 85 -1.07 4.71 -13.43
CA GLU A 85 -2.13 4.76 -12.42
C GLU A 85 -3.50 4.35 -12.99
N LEU A 86 -3.86 4.83 -14.18
CA LEU A 86 -5.10 4.43 -14.83
C LEU A 86 -5.16 2.92 -15.11
N ALA A 87 -4.05 2.34 -15.58
CA ALA A 87 -3.95 0.90 -15.81
C ALA A 87 -4.06 0.11 -14.50
N TYR A 88 -3.41 0.60 -13.44
CA TYR A 88 -3.49 0.03 -12.08
C TYR A 88 -4.95 0.01 -11.59
N LEU A 89 -5.61 1.17 -11.58
CA LEU A 89 -7.00 1.31 -11.12
C LEU A 89 -7.99 0.50 -11.96
N ARG A 90 -7.85 0.51 -13.30
CA ARG A 90 -8.76 -0.23 -14.17
C ARG A 90 -8.64 -1.73 -13.94
N THR A 91 -7.42 -2.23 -13.75
CA THR A 91 -7.16 -3.65 -13.46
C THR A 91 -7.76 -4.04 -12.11
N SER A 92 -7.55 -3.22 -11.07
CA SER A 92 -8.15 -3.45 -9.75
C SER A 92 -9.67 -3.50 -9.81
N PHE A 93 -10.31 -2.58 -10.54
CA PHE A 93 -11.76 -2.56 -10.72
C PHE A 93 -12.28 -3.81 -11.42
N MET A 94 -11.62 -4.25 -12.50
CA MET A 94 -12.02 -5.47 -13.22
C MET A 94 -11.86 -6.73 -12.38
N ASN A 95 -10.91 -6.73 -11.43
CA ASN A 95 -10.66 -7.84 -10.52
C ASN A 95 -11.47 -7.78 -9.21
N GLY A 96 -12.30 -6.75 -9.00
CA GLY A 96 -12.98 -6.54 -7.72
C GLY A 96 -12.01 -6.33 -6.54
N CYS A 97 -10.80 -5.84 -6.81
CA CYS A 97 -9.81 -5.54 -5.78
C CYS A 97 -10.12 -4.18 -5.18
N GLU A 98 -10.78 -4.18 -4.01
CA GLU A 98 -11.28 -2.96 -3.39
C GLU A 98 -10.19 -2.14 -2.70
N TYR A 99 -9.22 -2.79 -2.05
CA TYR A 99 -8.10 -2.13 -1.37
C TYR A 99 -7.31 -1.24 -2.33
#